data_AF-A0A8X6Y093-F1
#
_entry.id   AF-A0A8X6Y093-F1
#
_cell.length_a   1.000
_cell.length_b   1.000
_cell.length_c   1.000
_cell.angle_alpha   90.00
_cell.angle_beta   90.00
_cell.angle_gamma   90.00
#
_symmetry.space_group_name_H-M   'P 1'
#
loop_
_entity.id
_entity.type
_entity.pdbx_description
1 polymer ?
#
loop_
_entity_poly.entity_id
_entity_poly.type
_entity_poly.pdbx_seq_one_letter_code
_entity_poly.pdbx_strand_id
1 'polypeptide(L)'
;MWMLATNFSLVEMYLLACHPSPQAHNARPTRIAWQKLLSTSKKRIAINCLRSVPLYNLRRHRAINIFLQIFKEMWLEEENTGQEQLIENLTQSFEDAETKKEVEEEEEKPDRLSQLVVAFCRNATTEQSGHMSEDDLYMHYADIFSKSCGGADEEEEEEEGEEEGPSIHEQEMEKQKLLFQQSRLAIRGVAEMTLLYISACKGVQSPMTMNTLRLGISILKGGNVEIQKSMLKHLKEKKDVGFFTSIAGLMNSCR
;
A
#
# COMPACT_ATOMS: atom_id res chain seq x y z
N MET A 1 -23.22 -10.20 -9.07
CA MET A 1 -22.69 -9.54 -7.86
C MET A 1 -22.77 -10.37 -6.58
N TRP A 2 -23.92 -10.76 -6.03
CA TRP A 2 -23.97 -11.50 -4.73
C TRP A 2 -23.39 -12.93 -4.75
N MET A 3 -23.31 -13.58 -5.92
CA MET A 3 -22.68 -14.91 -6.09
C MET A 3 -21.14 -14.86 -6.23
N LEU A 4 -20.55 -13.69 -6.50
CA LEU A 4 -19.09 -13.54 -6.61
C LEU A 4 -18.45 -13.39 -5.24
N ALA A 5 -19.05 -12.60 -4.34
CA ALA A 5 -18.59 -12.44 -2.96
C ALA A 5 -18.61 -13.73 -2.13
N THR A 6 -19.51 -14.67 -2.45
CA THR A 6 -19.53 -15.99 -1.78
C THR A 6 -18.48 -16.95 -2.31
N ASN A 7 -18.02 -16.78 -3.56
CA ASN A 7 -16.90 -17.54 -4.12
C ASN A 7 -15.54 -16.98 -3.65
N PHE A 8 -15.41 -15.66 -3.49
CA PHE A 8 -14.15 -15.02 -3.11
C PHE A 8 -13.61 -15.52 -1.76
N SER A 9 -14.47 -15.59 -0.73
CA SER A 9 -14.08 -16.08 0.62
C SER A 9 -13.75 -17.59 0.66
N LEU A 10 -14.32 -18.39 -0.25
CA LEU A 10 -14.00 -19.82 -0.39
C LEU A 10 -12.70 -20.05 -1.15
N VAL A 11 -12.38 -19.20 -2.13
CA VAL A 11 -11.16 -19.27 -2.94
C VAL A 11 -9.93 -18.82 -2.15
N GLU A 12 -10.03 -17.76 -1.34
CA GLU A 12 -8.93 -17.35 -0.44
C GLU A 12 -8.62 -18.40 0.64
N MET A 13 -9.65 -19.04 1.23
CA MET A 13 -9.42 -20.17 2.14
C MET A 13 -8.77 -21.37 1.45
N TYR A 14 -8.93 -21.53 0.13
CA TYR A 14 -8.31 -22.60 -0.65
C TYR A 14 -6.87 -22.27 -1.07
N LEU A 15 -6.57 -21.01 -1.36
CA LEU A 15 -5.24 -20.52 -1.74
C LEU A 15 -4.26 -20.50 -0.57
N LEU A 16 -4.69 -20.11 0.64
CA LEU A 16 -3.89 -20.20 1.87
C LEU A 16 -3.49 -21.64 2.25
N ALA A 17 -4.15 -22.66 1.68
CA ALA A 17 -3.86 -24.07 1.94
C ALA A 17 -2.90 -24.72 0.91
N CYS A 18 -2.50 -24.00 -0.14
CA CYS A 18 -1.88 -24.59 -1.33
C CYS A 18 -0.59 -23.88 -1.80
N HIS A 19 0.32 -23.53 -0.88
CA HIS A 19 1.72 -23.29 -1.28
C HIS A 19 2.54 -24.58 -1.16
N PRO A 20 3.08 -25.14 -2.27
CA PRO A 20 4.05 -26.22 -2.20
C PRO A 20 5.47 -25.66 -2.01
N SER A 21 6.19 -26.10 -0.97
CA SER A 21 7.63 -25.79 -0.82
C SER A 21 8.48 -26.63 -1.80
N PRO A 22 9.58 -26.11 -2.38
CA PRO A 22 10.37 -26.85 -3.37
C PRO A 22 11.42 -27.79 -2.75
N GLN A 23 11.58 -28.94 -3.42
CA GLN A 23 12.72 -29.87 -3.49
C GLN A 23 12.98 -30.89 -2.37
N ALA A 24 12.91 -32.17 -2.77
CA ALA A 24 14.00 -33.13 -2.57
C ALA A 24 13.91 -34.29 -3.59
N HIS A 25 14.87 -34.37 -4.51
CA HIS A 25 15.14 -35.57 -5.31
C HIS A 25 15.91 -36.59 -4.47
N ASN A 26 15.41 -37.84 -4.34
CA ASN A 26 16.10 -39.06 -4.79
C ASN A 26 15.54 -40.37 -4.20
N ALA A 27 15.67 -41.42 -5.02
CA ALA A 27 15.84 -42.85 -4.73
C ALA A 27 14.61 -43.79 -4.60
N ARG A 28 14.30 -44.39 -5.76
CA ARG A 28 13.94 -45.78 -6.13
C ARG A 28 12.80 -46.56 -5.41
N PRO A 29 12.01 -47.35 -6.17
CA PRO A 29 10.73 -47.88 -5.72
C PRO A 29 10.84 -49.31 -5.18
N THR A 30 10.35 -49.56 -3.97
CA THR A 30 9.95 -50.91 -3.56
C THR A 30 8.69 -50.86 -2.69
N ARG A 31 7.74 -51.74 -3.05
CA ARG A 31 6.37 -51.92 -2.52
C ARG A 31 5.33 -50.87 -2.94
N ILE A 32 4.28 -51.35 -3.62
CA ILE A 32 3.00 -50.65 -3.79
C ILE A 32 2.33 -50.60 -2.40
N ALA A 33 2.83 -49.71 -1.56
CA ALA A 33 2.10 -49.24 -0.39
C ALA A 33 1.12 -48.20 -0.90
N TRP A 34 -0.18 -48.38 -0.63
CA TRP A 34 -1.19 -47.35 -0.90
C TRP A 34 -0.75 -46.05 -0.22
N GLN A 35 -0.19 -45.13 -1.01
CA GLN A 35 0.27 -43.85 -0.49
C GLN A 35 -0.97 -43.07 -0.04
N LYS A 36 -0.96 -42.58 1.21
CA LYS A 36 -2.03 -41.71 1.71
C LYS A 36 -1.99 -40.39 0.95
N LEU A 37 -2.83 -40.26 -0.08
CA LEU A 37 -2.92 -39.06 -0.92
C LEU A 37 -3.48 -37.83 -0.19
N LEU A 38 -4.25 -38.03 0.90
CA LEU A 38 -4.81 -36.94 1.69
C LEU A 38 -4.56 -37.14 3.19
N SER A 39 -4.07 -36.10 3.85
CA SER A 39 -3.93 -36.07 5.30
C SER A 39 -5.30 -36.12 5.98
N THR A 40 -5.36 -36.66 7.19
CA THR A 40 -6.59 -36.72 8.00
C THR A 40 -7.15 -35.33 8.30
N SER A 41 -6.30 -34.32 8.45
CA SER A 41 -6.69 -32.91 8.62
C SER A 41 -7.41 -32.38 7.39
N LYS A 42 -6.84 -32.58 6.18
CA LYS A 42 -7.46 -32.18 4.92
C LYS A 42 -8.82 -32.87 4.69
N LYS A 43 -8.94 -34.15 5.06
CA LYS A 43 -10.23 -34.87 5.01
C LYS A 43 -11.29 -34.24 5.93
N ARG A 44 -10.89 -33.80 7.13
CA ARG A 44 -11.80 -33.17 8.10
C ARG A 44 -12.29 -31.80 7.61
N ILE A 45 -11.41 -31.00 7.01
CA ILE A 45 -11.77 -29.70 6.43
C ILE A 45 -12.76 -29.89 5.28
N ALA A 46 -12.49 -30.81 4.36
CA ALA A 46 -13.40 -31.10 3.24
C ALA A 46 -14.80 -31.52 3.72
N ILE A 47 -14.88 -32.37 4.75
CA ILE A 47 -16.15 -32.78 5.35
C ILE A 47 -16.86 -31.60 6.02
N ASN A 48 -16.14 -30.70 6.69
CA ASN A 48 -16.72 -29.50 7.31
C ASN A 48 -17.25 -28.51 6.26
N CYS A 49 -16.56 -28.36 5.13
CA CYS A 49 -17.00 -27.53 4.01
C CYS A 49 -18.31 -28.05 3.41
N LEU A 50 -18.41 -29.37 3.21
CA LEU A 50 -19.65 -30.03 2.74
C LEU A 50 -20.82 -29.90 3.72
N ARG A 51 -20.53 -29.68 5.00
CA ARG A 51 -21.52 -29.49 6.08
C ARG A 51 -21.73 -28.01 6.42
N SER A 52 -21.18 -27.09 5.63
CA SER A 52 -21.34 -25.65 5.87
C SER A 52 -22.82 -25.25 5.76
N VAL A 53 -23.21 -24.28 6.58
CA VAL A 53 -24.58 -23.76 6.60
C VAL A 53 -24.70 -22.69 5.51
N PRO A 54 -25.64 -22.81 4.57
CA PRO A 54 -25.82 -21.80 3.52
C PRO A 54 -26.32 -20.49 4.12
N LEU A 55 -26.02 -19.37 3.45
CA LEU A 55 -26.27 -18.01 3.96
C LEU A 55 -27.72 -17.80 4.41
N TYR A 56 -28.69 -18.33 3.66
CA TYR A 56 -30.12 -18.17 3.95
C TYR A 56 -30.57 -18.90 5.23
N ASN A 57 -29.80 -19.87 5.73
CA ASN A 57 -30.08 -20.60 6.97
C ASN A 57 -29.32 -20.02 8.18
N LEU A 58 -28.54 -18.95 8.00
CA LEU A 58 -27.86 -18.29 9.12
C LEU A 58 -28.84 -17.45 9.95
N ARG A 59 -28.59 -17.37 11.25
CA ARG A 59 -29.29 -16.41 12.11
C ARG A 59 -28.96 -14.99 11.65
N ARG A 60 -29.97 -14.12 11.61
CA ARG A 60 -29.85 -12.74 11.11
C ARG A 60 -28.67 -11.97 11.69
N HIS A 61 -28.45 -11.98 13.00
CA HIS A 61 -27.32 -11.26 13.63
C HIS A 61 -25.95 -11.76 13.15
N ARG A 62 -25.82 -13.07 12.88
CA ARG A 62 -24.57 -13.65 12.39
C ARG A 62 -24.32 -13.24 10.95
N ALA A 63 -25.36 -13.23 10.12
CA ALA A 63 -25.28 -12.74 8.75
C ALA A 63 -24.90 -11.24 8.72
N ILE A 64 -25.47 -10.43 9.61
CA ILE A 64 -25.15 -8.99 9.73
C ILE A 64 -23.69 -8.80 10.13
N ASN A 65 -23.17 -9.52 11.13
CA ASN A 65 -21.78 -9.37 11.56
C ASN A 65 -20.79 -9.73 10.43
N ILE A 66 -21.07 -10.80 9.68
CA ILE A 66 -20.27 -11.18 8.50
C ILE A 66 -20.35 -10.08 7.44
N PHE A 67 -21.56 -9.60 7.15
CA PHE A 67 -21.77 -8.54 6.16
C PHE A 67 -21.02 -7.26 6.53
N LEU A 68 -21.09 -6.80 7.79
CA LEU A 68 -20.41 -5.58 8.22
C LEU A 68 -18.89 -5.66 8.09
N GLN A 69 -18.30 -6.83 8.39
CA GLN A 69 -16.87 -7.03 8.21
C GLN A 69 -16.48 -6.96 6.73
N ILE A 70 -17.18 -7.72 5.88
CA ILE A 70 -16.92 -7.76 4.43
C ILE A 70 -17.14 -6.36 3.82
N PHE A 71 -18.20 -5.67 4.21
CA PHE A 71 -18.50 -4.33 3.71
C PHE A 71 -17.43 -3.30 4.10
N LYS A 72 -16.87 -3.43 5.30
CA LYS A 72 -15.75 -2.59 5.72
C LYS A 72 -14.50 -2.88 4.87
N GLU A 73 -14.11 -4.14 4.78
CA GLU A 73 -12.86 -4.58 4.14
C GLU A 73 -12.90 -4.40 2.61
N MET A 74 -14.00 -4.75 1.95
CA MET A 74 -14.10 -4.70 0.48
C MET A 74 -14.66 -3.40 -0.10
N TRP A 75 -15.18 -2.48 0.73
CA TRP A 75 -15.80 -1.26 0.18
C TRP A 75 -15.28 -0.01 0.86
N LEU A 76 -15.36 0.04 2.19
CA LEU A 76 -14.93 1.25 2.91
C LEU A 76 -13.41 1.44 2.92
N GLU A 77 -12.60 0.37 2.84
CA GLU A 77 -11.14 0.47 2.86
C GLU A 77 -10.54 0.88 1.49
N GLU A 78 -11.22 0.49 0.40
CA GLU A 78 -10.81 0.74 -0.99
C GLU A 78 -11.24 2.13 -1.49
N GLU A 79 -12.33 2.68 -0.97
CA GLU A 79 -12.84 3.98 -1.40
C GLU A 79 -11.89 5.14 -1.02
N ASN A 80 -11.60 6.03 -1.97
CA ASN A 80 -10.97 7.31 -1.69
C ASN A 80 -12.01 8.23 -1.01
N THR A 81 -12.15 8.07 0.31
CA THR A 81 -13.02 8.86 1.19
C THR A 81 -12.55 10.32 1.37
N GLY A 82 -12.12 10.99 0.30
CA GLY A 82 -11.74 12.40 0.31
C GLY A 82 -10.28 12.69 0.71
N GLN A 83 -9.37 11.72 0.60
CA GLN A 83 -7.94 11.94 0.86
C GLN A 83 -7.36 12.98 -0.11
N GLU A 84 -7.73 12.93 -1.40
CA GLU A 84 -7.32 13.94 -2.39
C GLU A 84 -7.78 15.35 -2.00
N GLN A 85 -9.05 15.47 -1.58
CA GLN A 85 -9.66 16.74 -1.18
C GLN A 85 -9.02 17.30 0.11
N LEU A 86 -8.65 16.44 1.06
CA LEU A 86 -7.91 16.85 2.25
C LEU A 86 -6.55 17.45 1.87
N ILE A 87 -5.80 16.80 0.98
CA ILE A 87 -4.49 17.30 0.53
C ILE A 87 -4.65 18.63 -0.21
N GLU A 88 -5.65 18.76 -1.08
CA GLU A 88 -5.95 20.02 -1.75
C GLU A 88 -6.25 21.16 -0.77
N ASN A 89 -7.07 20.91 0.26
CA ASN A 89 -7.40 21.89 1.29
C ASN A 89 -6.20 22.31 2.16
N LEU A 90 -5.21 21.42 2.34
CA LEU A 90 -3.99 21.70 3.11
C LEU A 90 -2.92 22.45 2.31
N THR A 91 -3.04 22.43 0.98
CA THR A 91 -2.12 23.11 0.07
C THR A 91 -2.76 24.36 -0.52
N GLN A 92 -3.38 24.20 -1.68
CA GLN A 92 -4.06 25.18 -2.53
C GLN A 92 -4.70 24.37 -3.67
N SER A 93 -5.82 24.86 -4.21
CA SER A 93 -6.48 24.24 -5.35
C SER A 93 -5.62 24.35 -6.62
N PHE A 94 -5.94 23.57 -7.66
CA PHE A 94 -5.27 23.68 -8.96
C PHE A 94 -5.40 25.11 -9.54
N GLU A 95 -6.61 25.70 -9.43
CA GLU A 95 -6.92 27.05 -9.91
C GLU A 95 -6.13 28.13 -9.14
N ASP A 96 -6.00 27.98 -7.82
CA ASP A 96 -5.21 28.89 -6.98
C ASP A 96 -3.70 28.79 -7.30
N ALA A 97 -3.22 27.59 -7.65
CA ALA A 97 -1.83 27.38 -8.02
C ALA A 97 -1.48 27.99 -9.39
N GLU A 98 -2.42 27.96 -10.34
CA GLU A 98 -2.23 28.52 -11.68
C GLU A 98 -2.33 30.04 -11.66
N THR A 99 -3.27 30.61 -10.89
CA THR A 99 -3.42 32.07 -10.71
C THR A 99 -2.27 32.70 -9.92
N LYS A 100 -1.71 32.01 -8.91
CA LYS A 100 -0.53 32.51 -8.17
C LYS A 100 0.76 32.51 -8.98
N LYS A 101 0.91 31.65 -10.01
CA LYS A 101 2.09 31.67 -10.89
C LYS A 101 2.24 32.98 -11.68
N GLU A 102 1.18 33.78 -11.78
CA GLU A 102 1.21 35.09 -12.47
C GLU A 102 1.67 36.26 -11.58
N VAL A 103 1.84 36.07 -10.26
CA VAL A 103 2.24 37.13 -9.32
C VAL A 103 3.55 36.75 -8.62
N GLU A 104 4.58 37.60 -8.77
CA GLU A 104 5.95 37.41 -8.26
C GLU A 104 6.04 37.08 -6.76
N GLU A 105 7.08 36.30 -6.44
CA GLU A 105 7.49 35.74 -5.15
C GLU A 105 7.63 36.80 -4.02
N GLU A 106 6.73 36.79 -3.05
CA GLU A 106 7.04 37.18 -1.66
C GLU A 106 7.47 35.93 -0.87
N GLU A 107 8.38 36.06 0.11
CA GLU A 107 8.84 34.96 0.97
C GLU A 107 7.67 34.11 1.47
N GLU A 108 7.42 32.99 0.78
CA GLU A 108 6.19 32.25 0.93
C GLU A 108 6.28 31.45 2.24
N LYS A 109 5.50 31.88 3.24
CA LYS A 109 5.38 31.12 4.49
C LYS A 109 5.07 29.66 4.12
N PRO A 110 5.77 28.68 4.71
CA PRO A 110 5.55 27.28 4.36
C PRO A 110 4.08 26.96 4.56
N ASP A 111 3.46 26.36 3.56
CA ASP A 111 2.06 26.00 3.63
C ASP A 111 1.80 24.96 4.73
N ARG A 112 0.52 24.76 5.09
CA ARG A 112 0.16 23.92 6.25
C ARG A 112 0.67 22.49 6.08
N LEU A 113 0.64 21.97 4.85
CA LEU A 113 1.19 20.65 4.55
C LEU A 113 2.72 20.60 4.69
N SER A 114 3.45 21.60 4.22
CA SER A 114 4.91 21.68 4.39
C SER A 114 5.31 21.72 5.86
N GLN A 115 4.57 22.47 6.70
CA GLN A 115 4.82 22.51 8.14
C GLN A 115 4.63 21.13 8.80
N LEU A 116 3.59 20.40 8.39
CA LEU A 116 3.34 19.04 8.86
C LEU A 116 4.47 18.08 8.45
N VAL A 117 4.90 18.12 7.18
CA VAL A 117 5.98 17.29 6.67
C VAL A 117 7.30 17.59 7.39
N VAL A 118 7.60 18.88 7.63
CA VAL A 118 8.79 19.28 8.39
C VAL A 118 8.75 18.74 9.83
N ALA A 119 7.59 18.74 10.49
CA ALA A 119 7.44 18.17 11.82
C ALA A 119 7.73 16.65 11.82
N PHE A 120 7.20 15.91 10.84
CA PHE A 120 7.48 14.47 10.69
C PHE A 120 8.95 14.19 10.39
N CYS A 121 9.60 14.98 9.51
CA CYS A 121 11.03 14.88 9.24
C CYS A 121 11.89 15.11 10.49
N ARG A 122 11.50 16.09 11.32
CA ARG A 122 12.16 16.33 12.61
C ARG A 122 12.01 15.14 13.55
N ASN A 123 10.82 14.56 13.67
CA ASN A 123 10.61 13.37 14.50
C ASN A 123 11.49 12.20 14.07
N ALA A 124 11.53 11.89 12.76
CA ALA A 124 12.37 10.82 12.21
C ALA A 124 13.86 11.01 12.51
N THR A 125 14.35 12.25 12.49
CA THR A 125 15.76 12.56 12.75
C THR A 125 16.10 12.58 14.25
N THR A 126 15.17 12.95 15.13
CA THR A 126 15.40 12.90 16.59
C THR A 126 15.40 11.47 17.15
N GLU A 127 14.62 10.57 16.56
CA GLU A 127 14.49 9.17 17.01
C GLU A 127 15.60 8.25 16.48
N GLN A 128 16.48 8.73 15.60
CA GLN A 128 17.64 7.97 15.08
C GLN A 128 18.57 7.41 16.17
N SER A 129 18.47 7.89 17.42
CA SER A 129 19.24 7.39 18.56
C SER A 129 18.66 6.13 19.23
N GLY A 130 17.40 5.75 18.93
CA GLY A 130 16.68 4.64 19.58
C GLY A 130 15.91 3.72 18.62
N HIS A 131 15.04 2.88 19.19
CA HIS A 131 13.95 2.22 18.48
C HIS A 131 12.84 3.25 18.28
N MET A 132 12.42 3.49 17.04
CA MET A 132 11.33 4.42 16.77
C MET A 132 10.04 3.88 17.37
N SER A 133 9.35 4.70 18.15
CA SER A 133 8.00 4.36 18.61
C SER A 133 7.03 4.41 17.44
N GLU A 134 6.02 3.54 17.45
CA GLU A 134 4.93 3.65 16.49
C GLU A 134 4.19 4.98 16.70
N ASP A 135 4.13 5.81 15.66
CA ASP A 135 3.40 7.06 15.63
C ASP A 135 2.14 6.90 14.76
N ASP A 136 1.00 6.74 15.43
CA ASP A 136 -0.31 6.59 14.78
C ASP A 136 -0.63 7.77 13.84
N LEU A 137 -0.25 8.99 14.24
CA LEU A 137 -0.52 10.19 13.45
C LEU A 137 0.28 10.16 12.14
N TYR A 138 1.57 9.82 12.23
CA TYR A 138 2.40 9.63 11.03
C TYR A 138 1.84 8.52 10.14
N MET A 139 1.47 7.37 10.72
CA MET A 139 0.96 6.23 9.95
C MET A 139 -0.31 6.58 9.17
N HIS A 140 -1.24 7.31 9.78
CA HIS A 140 -2.46 7.77 9.10
C HIS A 140 -2.15 8.79 7.99
N TYR A 141 -1.26 9.75 8.23
CA TYR A 141 -0.88 10.71 7.19
C TYR A 141 -0.10 10.07 6.05
N ALA A 142 0.73 9.07 6.32
CA ALA A 142 1.41 8.29 5.29
C ALA A 142 0.42 7.54 4.39
N ASP A 143 -0.64 6.96 4.98
CA ASP A 143 -1.73 6.34 4.21
C ASP A 143 -2.52 7.37 3.39
N ILE A 144 -2.87 8.53 3.97
CA ILE A 144 -3.54 9.62 3.25
C ILE A 144 -2.70 10.10 2.06
N PHE A 145 -1.39 10.33 2.26
CA PHE A 145 -0.49 10.72 1.18
C PHE A 145 -0.42 9.66 0.10
N SER A 146 -0.34 8.38 0.49
CA SER A 146 -0.31 7.25 -0.46
C SER A 146 -1.60 7.17 -1.28
N LYS A 147 -2.77 7.28 -0.65
CA LYS A 147 -4.07 7.23 -1.33
C LYS A 147 -4.32 8.48 -2.18
N SER A 148 -3.76 9.63 -1.82
CA SER A 148 -3.93 10.89 -2.54
C SER A 148 -3.23 10.97 -3.91
N CYS A 149 -2.29 10.07 -4.19
CA CYS A 149 -1.65 9.93 -5.51
C CYS A 149 -2.29 8.79 -6.33
N GLY A 150 -3.59 8.55 -6.15
CA GLY A 150 -4.32 7.53 -6.91
C GLY A 150 -4.05 6.10 -6.45
N GLY A 151 -4.18 5.87 -5.13
CA GLY A 151 -4.51 4.56 -4.54
C GLY A 151 -3.56 3.40 -4.84
N ALA A 152 -3.66 2.33 -4.07
CA ALA A 152 -3.00 1.07 -4.42
C ALA A 152 -3.80 0.35 -5.51
N ASP A 153 -4.01 0.99 -6.67
CA ASP A 153 -4.63 0.33 -7.83
C ASP A 153 -3.54 -0.53 -8.49
N GLU A 154 -3.38 -1.74 -7.96
CA GLU A 154 -2.77 -2.89 -8.64
C GLU A 154 -3.85 -3.80 -9.28
N GLU A 155 -5.10 -3.34 -9.41
CA GLU A 155 -6.19 -4.17 -9.96
C GLU A 155 -6.92 -3.59 -11.20
N GLU A 156 -6.31 -2.64 -11.92
CA GLU A 156 -6.82 -2.22 -13.24
C GLU A 156 -6.09 -2.87 -14.43
N GLU A 157 -5.30 -3.93 -14.20
CA GLU A 157 -4.67 -4.69 -15.29
C GLU A 157 -5.20 -6.12 -15.50
N GLU A 158 -6.18 -6.61 -14.71
CA GLU A 158 -6.70 -7.99 -14.85
C GLU A 158 -8.23 -8.17 -14.82
N GLU A 159 -9.04 -7.21 -15.27
CA GLU A 159 -10.36 -7.56 -15.80
C GLU A 159 -10.26 -7.79 -17.32
N GLU A 160 -9.92 -9.03 -17.72
CA GLU A 160 -10.20 -9.57 -19.05
C GLU A 160 -11.73 -9.72 -19.28
N GLY A 161 -12.44 -8.60 -19.22
CA GLY A 161 -13.79 -8.45 -19.75
C GLY A 161 -13.72 -7.59 -21.01
N GLU A 162 -14.46 -7.96 -22.06
CA GLU A 162 -14.57 -7.23 -23.32
C GLU A 162 -15.25 -5.85 -23.16
N GLU A 163 -14.67 -4.94 -22.38
CA GLU A 163 -14.98 -3.52 -22.42
C GLU A 163 -13.84 -2.79 -23.14
N GLU A 164 -14.21 -1.85 -24.02
CA GLU A 164 -13.24 -1.01 -24.74
C GLU A 164 -12.28 -0.40 -23.73
N GLY A 165 -11.01 -0.84 -23.76
CA GLY A 165 -9.99 -0.32 -22.84
C GLY A 165 -9.93 1.21 -22.87
N PRO A 166 -9.51 1.84 -21.76
CA PRO A 166 -9.60 3.29 -21.59
C PRO A 166 -8.98 4.02 -22.78
N SER A 167 -9.65 5.07 -23.24
CA SER A 167 -9.21 5.85 -24.40
C SER A 167 -7.79 6.39 -24.15
N ILE A 168 -6.97 6.49 -25.21
CA ILE A 168 -5.63 7.10 -25.11
C ILE A 168 -5.66 8.49 -24.47
N HIS A 169 -6.78 9.21 -24.65
CA HIS A 169 -6.99 10.51 -24.03
C HIS A 169 -7.21 10.40 -22.51
N GLU A 170 -7.97 9.40 -22.05
CA GLU A 170 -8.27 9.15 -20.65
C GLU A 170 -7.02 8.71 -19.88
N GLN A 171 -6.25 7.78 -20.44
CA GLN A 171 -4.97 7.34 -19.87
C GLN A 171 -3.97 8.50 -19.72
N GLU A 172 -3.89 9.41 -20.70
CA GLU A 172 -3.01 10.57 -20.58
C GLU A 172 -3.54 11.57 -19.53
N MET A 173 -4.86 11.75 -19.42
CA MET A 173 -5.46 12.61 -18.38
C MET A 173 -5.18 12.08 -16.97
N GLU A 174 -5.34 10.79 -16.74
CA GLU A 174 -5.04 10.13 -15.47
C GLU A 174 -3.56 10.24 -15.10
N LYS A 175 -2.68 10.01 -16.08
CA LYS A 175 -1.24 10.17 -15.91
C LYS A 175 -0.88 11.61 -15.54
N GLN A 176 -1.47 12.62 -16.17
CA GLN A 176 -1.23 14.02 -15.81
C GLN A 176 -1.74 14.33 -14.40
N LYS A 177 -2.91 13.78 -14.01
CA LYS A 177 -3.46 13.92 -12.65
C LYS A 177 -2.53 13.31 -11.61
N LEU A 178 -2.04 12.10 -11.86
CA LEU A 178 -1.09 11.39 -11.00
C LEU A 178 0.21 12.18 -10.83
N LEU A 179 0.81 12.63 -11.93
CA LEU A 179 2.04 13.42 -11.89
C LEU A 179 1.85 14.72 -11.11
N PHE A 180 0.71 15.39 -11.28
CA PHE A 180 0.39 16.60 -10.52
C PHE A 180 0.29 16.34 -9.02
N GLN A 181 -0.41 15.27 -8.59
CA GLN A 181 -0.53 14.89 -7.19
C GLN A 181 0.84 14.53 -6.58
N GLN A 182 1.63 13.72 -7.28
CA GLN A 182 2.96 13.33 -6.85
C GLN A 182 3.89 14.54 -6.70
N SER A 183 3.94 15.43 -7.69
CA SER A 183 4.77 16.63 -7.65
C SER A 183 4.36 17.57 -6.52
N ARG A 184 3.05 17.70 -6.25
CA ARG A 184 2.52 18.48 -5.13
C ARG A 184 3.07 18.02 -3.79
N LEU A 185 3.10 16.71 -3.54
CA LEU A 185 3.67 16.14 -2.31
C LEU A 185 5.20 16.23 -2.30
N ALA A 186 5.85 15.93 -3.42
CA ALA A 186 7.30 15.89 -3.51
C ALA A 186 7.95 17.27 -3.26
N ILE A 187 7.38 18.35 -3.82
CA ILE A 187 7.87 19.73 -3.60
C ILE A 187 7.84 20.12 -2.12
N ARG A 188 6.91 19.54 -1.34
CA ARG A 188 6.75 19.81 0.10
C ARG A 188 7.61 18.92 0.99
N GLY A 189 8.47 18.10 0.39
CA GLY A 189 9.43 17.27 1.11
C GLY A 189 8.91 15.88 1.49
N VAL A 190 7.74 15.44 1.01
CA VAL A 190 7.22 14.10 1.35
C VAL A 190 8.15 12.99 0.85
N ALA A 191 8.73 13.15 -0.35
CA ALA A 191 9.69 12.17 -0.90
C ALA A 191 10.96 12.03 -0.03
N GLU A 192 11.46 13.15 0.51
CA GLU A 192 12.60 13.16 1.43
C GLU A 192 12.24 12.58 2.79
N MET A 193 11.05 12.91 3.31
CA MET A 193 10.50 12.36 4.54
C MET A 193 10.46 10.82 4.46
N THR A 194 9.97 10.26 3.36
CA THR A 194 9.92 8.81 3.14
C THR A 194 11.30 8.17 3.26
N LEU A 195 12.34 8.78 2.67
CA LEU A 195 13.73 8.29 2.81
C LEU A 195 14.22 8.31 4.26
N LEU A 196 13.89 9.37 5.02
CA LEU A 196 14.28 9.50 6.42
C LEU A 196 13.65 8.42 7.30
N TYR A 197 12.35 8.13 7.12
CA TYR A 197 11.67 7.07 7.88
C TYR A 197 12.18 5.67 7.51
N ILE A 198 12.51 5.41 6.24
CA ILE A 198 13.17 4.15 5.85
C ILE A 198 14.56 4.05 6.50
N SER A 199 15.33 5.14 6.53
CA SER A 199 16.64 5.16 7.19
C SER A 199 16.54 4.94 8.71
N ALA A 200 15.49 5.48 9.33
CA ALA A 200 15.30 5.40 10.77
C ALA A 200 14.75 4.04 11.26
N CYS A 201 14.17 3.21 10.36
CA CYS A 201 13.64 1.89 10.75
C CYS A 201 14.72 0.85 11.09
N LYS A 202 15.98 1.06 10.66
CA LYS A 202 17.13 0.19 10.98
C LYS A 202 16.92 -1.29 10.66
N GLY A 203 16.09 -1.59 9.66
CA GLY A 203 15.81 -2.97 9.25
C GLY A 203 14.71 -3.68 10.04
N VAL A 204 13.99 -2.98 10.92
CA VAL A 204 12.87 -3.55 11.67
C VAL A 204 11.60 -3.44 10.83
N GLN A 205 10.92 -4.57 10.59
CA GLN A 205 9.60 -4.58 9.99
C GLN A 205 8.57 -4.13 11.04
N SER A 206 7.89 -3.03 10.78
CA SER A 206 6.83 -2.48 11.62
C SER A 206 5.67 -2.00 10.74
N PRO A 207 4.44 -1.86 11.28
CA PRO A 207 3.32 -1.23 10.57
C PRO A 207 3.68 0.15 10.00
N MET A 208 4.45 0.93 10.77
CA MET A 208 4.95 2.22 10.32
C MET A 208 5.84 2.10 9.07
N THR A 209 6.80 1.17 9.08
CA THR A 209 7.66 0.91 7.91
C THR A 209 6.85 0.45 6.70
N MET A 210 5.81 -0.38 6.91
CA MET A 210 4.92 -0.82 5.82
C MET A 210 4.16 0.37 5.21
N ASN A 211 3.62 1.27 6.02
CA ASN A 211 2.94 2.47 5.53
C ASN A 211 3.92 3.43 4.81
N THR A 212 5.14 3.61 5.33
CA THR A 212 6.18 4.39 4.66
C THR A 212 6.55 3.80 3.30
N LEU A 213 6.67 2.48 3.19
CA LEU A 213 6.98 1.82 1.92
C LEU A 213 5.84 1.96 0.92
N ARG A 214 4.57 1.79 1.35
CA ARG A 214 3.38 2.05 0.51
C ARG A 214 3.36 3.47 -0.02
N LEU A 215 3.63 4.45 0.82
CA LEU A 215 3.79 5.85 0.41
C LEU A 215 4.92 6.02 -0.62
N GLY A 216 6.07 5.39 -0.42
CA GLY A 216 7.18 5.43 -1.37
C GLY A 216 6.84 4.86 -2.75
N ILE A 217 6.08 3.76 -2.79
CA ILE A 217 5.58 3.15 -4.03
C ILE A 217 4.63 4.12 -4.73
N SER A 218 3.65 4.67 -4.00
CA SER A 218 2.66 5.60 -4.54
C SER A 218 3.29 6.88 -5.13
N ILE A 219 4.28 7.45 -4.44
CA ILE A 219 5.03 8.63 -4.90
C ILE A 219 5.84 8.37 -6.18
N LEU A 220 6.27 7.12 -6.41
CA LEU A 220 7.06 6.72 -7.56
C LEU A 220 6.24 5.97 -8.64
N LYS A 221 4.93 5.80 -8.43
CA LYS A 221 4.00 5.15 -9.37
C LYS A 221 4.11 5.81 -10.74
N GLY A 222 4.13 5.02 -11.82
CA GLY A 222 4.31 5.53 -13.18
C GLY A 222 5.71 6.05 -13.52
N GLY A 223 6.70 5.92 -12.62
CA GLY A 223 8.10 6.22 -12.93
C GLY A 223 8.44 7.71 -12.99
N ASN A 224 7.94 8.51 -12.04
CA ASN A 224 8.19 9.94 -11.98
C ASN A 224 9.69 10.29 -11.81
N VAL A 225 10.35 10.64 -12.93
CA VAL A 225 11.79 10.87 -13.01
C VAL A 225 12.24 12.09 -12.20
N GLU A 226 11.39 13.10 -12.04
CA GLU A 226 11.73 14.31 -11.27
C GLU A 226 11.92 13.96 -9.80
N ILE A 227 11.01 13.16 -9.26
CA ILE A 227 11.07 12.70 -7.88
C ILE A 227 12.25 11.76 -7.67
N GLN A 228 12.49 10.82 -8.60
CA GLN A 228 13.66 9.94 -8.55
C GLN A 228 14.98 10.74 -8.49
N LYS A 229 15.11 11.80 -9.32
CA LYS A 229 16.27 12.70 -9.29
C LYS A 229 16.38 13.44 -7.96
N SER A 230 15.28 13.93 -7.42
CA SER A 230 15.24 14.61 -6.12
C SER A 230 15.67 13.68 -4.97
N MET A 231 15.10 12.49 -4.89
CA MET A 231 15.46 11.46 -3.90
C MET A 231 16.94 11.05 -4.01
N LEU A 232 17.45 10.87 -5.24
CA LEU A 232 18.86 10.58 -5.47
C LEU A 232 19.78 11.73 -5.04
N LYS A 233 19.39 12.97 -5.33
CA LYS A 233 20.12 14.16 -4.90
C LYS A 233 20.18 14.22 -3.36
N HIS A 234 19.05 14.00 -2.70
CA HIS A 234 18.96 13.97 -1.24
C HIS A 234 19.92 12.96 -0.60
N LEU A 235 19.92 11.71 -1.10
CA LEU A 235 20.81 10.66 -0.60
C LEU A 235 22.30 11.00 -0.81
N LYS A 236 22.63 11.61 -1.96
CA LYS A 236 24.01 12.04 -2.27
C LYS A 236 24.47 13.18 -1.36
N GLU A 237 23.60 14.15 -1.10
CA GLU A 237 23.93 15.33 -0.28
C GLU A 237 24.04 14.96 1.19
N LYS A 238 23.09 14.21 1.74
CA LYS A 238 23.11 13.78 3.14
C LYS A 238 24.13 12.67 3.43
N LYS A 239 24.55 11.92 2.41
CA LYS A 239 25.44 10.74 2.55
C LYS A 239 24.91 9.76 3.61
N ASP A 240 23.61 9.52 3.59
CA ASP A 240 22.94 8.70 4.60
C ASP A 240 23.20 7.20 4.37
N VAL A 241 24.17 6.66 5.11
CA VAL A 241 24.48 5.22 5.11
C VAL A 241 23.38 4.41 5.80
N GLY A 242 22.59 5.04 6.68
CA GLY A 242 21.47 4.44 7.40
C GLY A 242 20.38 3.92 6.47
N PHE A 243 20.15 4.61 5.36
CA PHE A 243 19.16 4.21 4.36
C PHE A 243 19.44 2.81 3.78
N PHE A 244 20.64 2.59 3.24
CA PHE A 244 20.99 1.32 2.61
C PHE A 244 21.14 0.17 3.61
N THR A 245 21.63 0.46 4.81
CA THR A 245 21.73 -0.55 5.88
C THR A 245 20.35 -0.97 6.38
N SER A 246 19.40 -0.04 6.48
CA SER A 246 18.01 -0.33 6.83
C SER A 246 17.31 -1.18 5.78
N ILE A 247 17.45 -0.86 4.49
CA ILE A 247 16.92 -1.69 3.39
C ILE A 247 17.51 -3.11 3.44
N ALA A 248 18.83 -3.22 3.61
CA ALA A 248 19.47 -4.53 3.73
C ALA A 248 18.93 -5.33 4.93
N GLY A 249 18.68 -4.66 6.06
CA GLY A 249 18.04 -5.27 7.23
C GLY A 249 16.64 -5.79 6.93
N LEU A 250 15.80 -4.98 6.28
CA LEU A 250 14.44 -5.40 5.87
C LEU A 250 14.49 -6.61 4.93
N MET A 251 15.36 -6.58 3.90
CA MET A 251 15.51 -7.71 2.97
C MET A 251 15.93 -9.01 3.66
N ASN A 252 16.79 -8.92 4.68
CA ASN A 252 17.23 -10.09 5.45
C ASN A 252 16.14 -10.62 6.39
N SER A 253 15.21 -9.76 6.84
CA SER A 253 14.09 -10.16 7.69
C SER A 253 13.01 -10.96 6.94
N CYS A 254 12.99 -10.90 5.61
CA CYS A 254 12.06 -11.64 4.75
C CYS A 254 12.47 -13.10 4.47
N ARG A 255 13.44 -13.65 5.21
CA ARG A 255 13.93 -15.03 5.05
C ARG A 255 13.14 -16.07 5.84
#